data_AF-A0A3D9T4W8-F1
#
_entry.id   AF-A0A3D9T4W8-F1
#
_cell.length_a   1.000
_cell.length_b   1.000
_cell.length_c   1.000
_cell.angle_alpha   90.00
_cell.angle_beta   90.00
_cell.angle_gamma   90.00
#
_symmetry.space_group_name_H-M   'P 1'
#
loop_
_entity.id
_entity.type
_entity.pdbx_description
1 polymer ?
#
loop_
_entity_poly.entity_id
_entity_poly.type
_entity_poly.pdbx_seq_one_letter_code
_entity_poly.pdbx_strand_id
1 'polypeptide(L)'
;MGTGGLPGPLDNWITADVSSDAVRRAVMAWIPSRYEDPFRDAKRVARMPNYWHARIPASRHGDGLIVTCSYWIDVKTRTVTCDLFGVPPEDTLE
;
A
#
# COMPACT_ATOMS: atom_id res chain seq x y z
N MET A 1 -9.94 -22.98 16.89
CA MET A 1 -9.77 -21.72 17.64
C MET A 1 -9.23 -20.70 16.66
N GLY A 2 -10.12 -19.93 16.02
CA GLY A 2 -9.73 -18.92 15.05
C GLY A 2 -9.31 -17.65 15.79
N THR A 3 -8.10 -17.17 15.56
CA THR A 3 -7.72 -15.82 15.98
C THR A 3 -8.61 -14.85 15.22
N GLY A 4 -9.62 -14.31 15.89
CA GLY A 4 -10.37 -13.15 15.44
C GLY A 4 -9.44 -11.94 15.42
N GLY A 5 -8.54 -11.90 14.45
CA GLY A 5 -7.71 -10.75 14.16
C GLY A 5 -8.59 -9.70 13.50
N LEU A 6 -8.56 -8.48 14.02
CA LEU A 6 -9.10 -7.33 13.30
C LEU A 6 -8.54 -7.35 11.87
N PRO A 7 -9.36 -7.05 10.85
CA PRO A 7 -8.91 -7.04 9.47
C PRO A 7 -7.67 -6.14 9.32
N GLY A 8 -6.65 -6.65 8.63
CA GLY A 8 -5.42 -5.90 8.40
C GLY A 8 -5.68 -4.69 7.49
N PRO A 9 -4.70 -3.78 7.33
CA PRO A 9 -4.86 -2.60 6.47
C PRO A 9 -5.30 -2.91 5.03
N LEU A 10 -4.88 -4.06 4.49
CA LEU A 10 -5.32 -4.57 3.20
C LEU A 10 -6.79 -5.00 3.22
N ASP A 11 -7.23 -5.79 4.20
CA ASP A 11 -8.61 -6.28 4.30
C ASP A 11 -9.59 -5.13 4.51
N ASN A 12 -9.19 -4.11 5.30
CA ASN A 12 -9.94 -2.88 5.49
C ASN A 12 -10.12 -2.14 4.17
N TRP A 13 -9.05 -1.98 3.40
CA TRP A 13 -9.13 -1.36 2.07
C TRP A 13 -9.99 -2.17 1.11
N ILE A 14 -9.83 -3.51 1.04
CA ILE A 14 -10.65 -4.37 0.16
C ILE A 14 -12.14 -4.25 0.49
N THR A 15 -12.48 -4.18 1.78
CA THR A 15 -13.87 -4.09 2.25
C THR A 15 -14.47 -2.71 1.96
N ALA A 16 -13.69 -1.65 2.10
CA ALA A 16 -14.14 -0.27 1.88
C ALA A 16 -14.14 0.15 0.40
N ASP A 17 -13.28 -0.45 -0.43
CA ASP A 17 -13.04 0.00 -1.79
C ASP A 17 -14.01 -0.63 -2.81
N VAL A 18 -14.66 0.23 -3.60
CA VAL A 18 -15.52 -0.10 -4.75
C VAL A 18 -14.72 -0.39 -6.03
N SER A 19 -13.39 -0.40 -5.94
CA SER A 19 -12.45 -0.79 -6.98
C SER A 19 -12.83 -2.06 -7.73
N SER A 20 -12.51 -2.08 -9.03
CA SER A 20 -12.63 -3.29 -9.85
C SER A 20 -11.73 -4.42 -9.34
N ASP A 21 -12.10 -5.67 -9.62
CA ASP A 21 -11.26 -6.83 -9.29
C ASP A 21 -9.88 -6.77 -9.93
N ALA A 22 -9.71 -6.07 -11.06
CA ALA A 22 -8.42 -5.86 -11.68
C ALA A 22 -7.49 -5.02 -10.78
N VAL A 23 -8.01 -3.95 -10.18
CA VAL A 23 -7.27 -3.10 -9.23
C VAL A 23 -6.89 -3.90 -7.99
N ARG A 24 -7.83 -4.67 -7.42
CA ARG A 24 -7.56 -5.54 -6.27
C ARG A 24 -6.45 -6.56 -6.57
N ARG A 25 -6.49 -7.22 -7.72
CA ARG A 25 -5.43 -8.14 -8.15
C ARG A 25 -4.08 -7.46 -8.32
N ALA A 26 -4.04 -6.24 -8.86
CA ALA A 26 -2.81 -5.47 -8.99
C ALA A 26 -2.18 -5.16 -7.62
N VAL A 27 -2.99 -4.75 -6.63
CA VAL A 27 -2.54 -4.53 -5.25
C VAL A 27 -1.99 -5.82 -4.63
N MET A 28 -2.74 -6.92 -4.74
CA MET A 28 -2.30 -8.22 -4.19
C MET A 28 -0.99 -8.72 -4.82
N ALA A 29 -0.80 -8.50 -6.12
CA ALA A 29 0.42 -8.87 -6.83
C ALA A 29 1.61 -7.97 -6.49
N TRP A 30 1.37 -6.72 -6.09
CA TRP A 30 2.42 -5.77 -5.73
C TRP A 30 3.04 -6.04 -4.36
N ILE A 31 2.23 -6.44 -3.37
CA ILE A 31 2.69 -6.72 -1.98
C ILE A 31 3.93 -7.63 -1.92
N PRO A 32 3.96 -8.82 -2.58
CA PRO A 32 5.12 -9.70 -2.47
C PRO A 32 6.41 -9.08 -3.01
N SER A 33 6.34 -8.14 -3.97
CA SER A 33 7.53 -7.44 -4.48
C SER A 33 8.27 -6.64 -3.40
N ARG A 34 7.59 -6.26 -2.30
CA ARG A 34 8.20 -5.52 -1.19
C ARG A 34 9.14 -6.39 -0.35
N TYR A 35 8.97 -7.71 -0.36
CA TYR A 35 9.91 -8.61 0.30
C TYR A 35 11.24 -8.71 -0.45
N GLU A 36 11.23 -8.50 -1.77
CA GLU A 36 12.44 -8.49 -2.60
C GLU A 36 13.20 -7.17 -2.45
N ASP A 37 12.48 -6.06 -2.67
CA ASP A 37 13.02 -4.70 -2.59
C ASP A 37 11.96 -3.76 -2.01
N PRO A 38 12.05 -3.44 -0.70
CA PRO A 38 11.05 -2.62 -0.05
C PRO A 38 11.16 -1.14 -0.42
N PHE A 39 12.23 -0.70 -1.09
CA PHE A 39 12.43 0.71 -1.46
C PHE A 39 12.05 1.02 -2.90
N ARG A 40 11.82 0.00 -3.73
CA ARG A 40 11.51 0.14 -5.15
C ARG A 40 10.34 1.10 -5.38
N ASP A 41 10.56 2.18 -6.13
CA ASP A 41 9.55 3.19 -6.48
C ASP A 41 8.85 3.84 -5.27
N ALA A 42 9.44 3.72 -4.07
CA ALA A 42 8.90 4.29 -2.85
C ALA A 42 9.60 5.62 -2.52
N LYS A 43 8.81 6.61 -2.11
CA LYS A 43 9.30 7.88 -1.61
C LYS A 43 9.29 7.87 -0.09
N ARG A 44 10.39 8.26 0.53
CA ARG A 44 10.45 8.44 1.97
C ARG A 44 9.61 9.65 2.38
N VAL A 45 8.78 9.48 3.41
CA VAL A 45 7.98 10.59 3.94
C VAL A 45 8.87 11.50 4.78
N ALA A 46 8.80 12.80 4.51
CA ALA A 46 9.62 13.79 5.19
C ALA A 46 9.37 13.73 6.71
N ARG A 47 10.45 13.85 7.50
CA ARG A 47 10.42 13.87 8.97
C ARG A 47 9.94 12.58 9.66
N MET A 48 9.69 11.50 8.91
CA MET A 48 9.34 10.19 9.46
C MET A 48 10.40 9.16 9.06
N PRO A 49 11.39 8.87 9.92
CA PRO A 49 12.42 7.90 9.61
C PRO A 49 11.80 6.53 9.35
N ASN A 50 12.18 5.86 8.26
CA ASN A 50 11.69 4.53 7.88
C ASN A 50 10.21 4.45 7.46
N TYR A 51 9.53 5.58 7.28
CA TYR A 51 8.19 5.61 6.67
C TYR A 51 8.26 5.95 5.19
N TRP A 52 7.59 5.15 4.38
CA TRP A 52 7.68 5.17 2.93
C TRP A 52 6.30 5.11 2.30
N HIS A 53 6.19 5.72 1.13
CA HIS A 53 4.96 5.79 0.37
C HIS A 53 5.25 5.37 -1.08
N ALA A 54 4.51 4.40 -1.59
CA ALA A 54 4.68 3.88 -2.94
C ALA A 54 3.35 3.89 -3.69
N ARG A 55 3.43 4.19 -4.99
CA ARG A 55 2.30 4.00 -5.92
C ARG A 55 2.28 2.54 -6.36
N ILE A 56 1.10 1.97 -6.48
CA ILE A 56 0.92 0.60 -6.94
C ILE A 56 0.68 0.63 -8.46
N PRO A 57 1.63 0.15 -9.29
CA PRO A 57 1.43 0.13 -10.74
C PRO A 57 0.20 -0.69 -11.14
N ALA A 58 -0.40 -0.37 -12.28
CA ALA A 58 -1.61 -1.05 -12.80
C ALA A 58 -2.85 -1.02 -11.89
N SER A 59 -2.85 -0.20 -10.81
CA SER A 59 -4.01 0.04 -9.95
C SER A 59 -4.79 1.31 -10.33
N ARG A 60 -4.72 1.70 -11.62
CA ARG A 60 -5.36 2.94 -12.07
C ARG A 60 -6.88 2.75 -12.16
N HIS A 61 -7.60 3.67 -11.56
CA HIS A 61 -9.06 3.79 -11.62
C HIS A 61 -9.49 4.56 -12.88
N GLY A 62 -10.76 4.42 -13.29
CA GLY A 62 -11.28 5.06 -14.51
C GLY A 62 -11.26 6.59 -14.50
N ASP A 63 -11.17 7.19 -13.32
CA ASP A 63 -11.01 8.63 -13.05
C ASP A 63 -9.53 9.08 -13.04
N GLY A 64 -8.60 8.18 -13.33
CA GLY A 64 -7.18 8.45 -13.36
C GLY A 64 -6.48 8.34 -12.01
N LEU A 65 -7.20 8.05 -10.93
CA LEU A 65 -6.61 7.85 -9.61
C LEU A 65 -5.81 6.53 -9.53
N ILE A 66 -4.87 6.43 -8.60
CA ILE A 66 -4.01 5.26 -8.42
C ILE A 66 -3.94 4.87 -6.95
N VAL A 67 -3.94 3.57 -6.66
CA VAL A 67 -3.78 3.10 -5.29
C VAL A 67 -2.33 3.36 -4.84
N THR A 68 -2.22 3.80 -3.60
CA THR A 68 -0.96 4.01 -2.90
C THR A 68 -0.92 3.18 -1.63
N CYS A 69 0.30 2.84 -1.20
CA CYS A 69 0.53 2.18 0.07
C CYS A 69 1.59 2.95 0.86
N SER A 70 1.25 3.29 2.10
CA SER A 70 2.21 3.79 3.08
C SER A 70 2.62 2.65 4.00
N TYR A 71 3.92 2.52 4.26
CA TYR A 71 4.46 1.41 5.04
C TYR A 71 5.75 1.77 5.77
N TRP A 72 6.00 1.05 6.85
CA TRP A 72 7.25 1.11 7.62
C TRP A 72 8.21 0.04 7.13
N ILE A 73 9.50 0.39 7.02
CA ILE A 73 10.58 -0.56 6.71
C ILE A 73 11.54 -0.63 7.89
N ASP A 74 11.54 -1.75 8.61
CA ASP A 74 12.63 -2.04 9.53
C ASP A 74 13.75 -2.76 8.78
N VAL A 75 14.81 -2.01 8.48
CA VAL A 75 15.96 -2.51 7.71
C VAL A 75 16.73 -3.60 8.45
N LYS A 76 16.76 -3.59 9.79
CA LYS A 76 17.51 -4.59 10.57
C LYS A 76 16.86 -5.95 10.50
N THR A 77 15.52 -5.98 10.53
CA THR A 77 14.74 -7.22 10.50
C THR A 77 14.22 -7.57 9.10
N ARG A 78 14.46 -6.69 8.11
CA ARG A 78 13.89 -6.77 6.75
C ARG A 78 12.36 -6.92 6.78
N THR A 79 11.73 -6.28 7.76
CA THR A 79 10.28 -6.33 7.95
C THR A 79 9.63 -5.14 7.28
N VAL A 80 8.59 -5.40 6.49
CA VAL A 80 7.74 -4.39 5.88
C VAL A 80 6.36 -4.48 6.51
N THR A 81 5.88 -3.38 7.08
CA THR A 81 4.53 -3.30 7.67
C THR A 81 3.74 -2.25 6.91
N CYS A 82 2.78 -2.71 6.12
CA CYS A 82 1.82 -1.82 5.47
C CYS A 82 0.91 -1.21 6.54
N ASP A 83 0.82 0.12 6.53
CA ASP A 83 0.07 0.90 7.50
C ASP A 83 -1.28 1.34 6.90
N LEU A 84 -1.25 1.74 5.63
CA LEU A 84 -2.45 2.22 4.93
C LEU A 84 -2.40 1.88 3.44
N PHE A 85 -3.51 1.38 2.92
CA PHE A 85 -3.82 1.37 1.49
C PHE A 85 -4.89 2.41 1.23
N GLY A 86 -4.73 3.18 0.17
CA GLY A 86 -5.72 4.17 -0.20
C GLY A 86 -5.40 4.85 -1.52
N VAL A 87 -6.43 5.48 -2.06
CA VAL A 87 -6.29 6.38 -3.19
C VAL A 87 -6.04 7.78 -2.62
N PRO A 88 -4.92 8.46 -2.96
CA PRO A 88 -4.65 9.77 -2.43
C PRO A 88 -5.73 10.76 -2.91
N PRO A 89 -6.24 11.65 -2.05
CA PRO A 89 -7.06 12.78 -2.50
C PRO A 89 -6.23 13.66 -3.44
N GLU A 90 -6.88 14.29 -4.44
CA GLU A 90 -6.23 15.06 -5.52
C GLU A 90 -5.17 16.07 -5.01
N ASP A 91 -5.36 16.62 -3.81
CA ASP A 91 -4.47 17.59 -3.16
C ASP A 91 -3.14 17.04 -2.59
N THR A 92 -2.87 15.73 -2.68
CA THR A 92 -1.62 15.14 -2.11
C THR A 92 -0.47 15.04 -3.12
N LEU A 93 -0.61 15.70 -4.28
CA LEU A 93 0.33 15.61 -5.42
C LEU A 93 1.34 16.76 -5.52
N GLU A 94 1.50 17.60 -4.50
CA GLU A 94 2.55 18.63 -4.44
C GLU A 94 3.86 18.13 -3.80
#